data_AF-A0A956E1A1-F1
#
_entry.id   AF-A0A956E1A1-F1
#
_cell.length_a   1.000
_cell.length_b   1.000
_cell.length_c   1.000
_cell.angle_alpha   90.00
_cell.angle_beta   90.00
_cell.angle_gamma   90.00
#
_symmetry.space_group_name_H-M   'P 1'
#
loop_
_entity.id
_entity.type
_entity.pdbx_description
1 polymer ?
#
loop_
_entity_poly.entity_id
_entity_poly.type
_entity_poly.pdbx_seq_one_letter_code
_entity_poly.pdbx_strand_id
1 'polypeptide(L)'
;MQRPTQTPTRDPARVSGLLQIALGVLLGATSGCAGCSDCGGAGAGSSATSVPSSAPRGSSTQAPPGTQAPTAAAPSPSVRPKSLAEELADLDLEASELRAGGCEPCVDCPELDPTLCTEAHCASGKSCREYGLCGAGSGRCVADSDAHCAASAGCATLGYCKKRGDVCAASGESCRGSRGCKTQGRCTARGGICQATTEQDCARSEDCKRLGNCAARAGECIPAETEHCKDSVLCRRHRMCRLDEGRCVE
;
A
#
# COMPACT_ATOMS: atom_id res chain seq x y z
N MET A 1 -28.23 23.38 40.83
CA MET A 1 -26.95 23.48 41.55
C MET A 1 -25.83 23.15 40.59
N GLN A 2 -25.22 24.16 39.98
CA GLN A 2 -24.16 24.02 38.98
C GLN A 2 -22.80 24.19 39.67
N ARG A 3 -21.88 23.24 39.49
CA ARG A 3 -20.49 23.34 39.98
C ARG A 3 -19.61 23.95 38.86
N PRO A 4 -18.78 24.96 39.13
CA PRO A 4 -17.81 25.45 38.16
C PRO A 4 -16.57 24.53 38.12
N THR A 5 -16.20 24.10 36.93
CA THR A 5 -14.92 23.44 36.60
C THR A 5 -13.80 24.48 36.54
N GLN A 6 -12.79 24.32 37.40
CA GLN A 6 -11.56 25.11 37.37
C GLN A 6 -10.57 24.48 36.38
N THR A 7 -10.01 25.30 35.50
CA THR A 7 -8.90 24.96 34.59
C THR A 7 -7.56 25.31 35.24
N PRO A 8 -6.53 24.44 35.15
CA PRO A 8 -5.19 24.76 35.65
C PRO A 8 -4.43 25.66 34.66
N THR A 9 -3.95 26.80 35.15
CA THR A 9 -3.01 27.70 34.46
C THR A 9 -1.59 27.11 34.48
N ARG A 10 -0.96 27.03 33.30
CA ARG A 10 0.46 26.64 33.14
C ARG A 10 1.32 27.92 33.08
N ASP A 11 2.26 28.00 34.01
CA ASP A 11 3.28 29.03 34.14
C ASP A 11 4.36 28.94 33.03
N PRO A 12 4.71 30.03 32.33
CA PRO A 12 5.82 30.07 31.40
C PRO A 12 7.00 30.83 32.02
N ALA A 13 7.86 30.15 32.79
CA ALA A 13 9.14 30.74 33.21
C ALA A 13 10.20 29.68 33.51
N ARG A 14 11.42 29.93 33.01
CA ARG A 14 12.69 29.18 33.22
C ARG A 14 12.77 27.95 32.30
N VAL A 15 13.76 27.83 31.41
CA VAL A 15 15.19 27.87 31.68
C VAL A 15 15.95 28.38 30.43
N SER A 16 16.69 29.48 30.60
CA SER A 16 17.79 29.89 29.73
C SER A 16 19.12 29.51 30.41
N GLY A 17 20.06 28.92 29.67
CA GLY A 17 21.45 28.70 30.08
C GLY A 17 22.16 27.85 29.01
N LEU A 18 22.85 28.47 28.05
CA LEU A 18 24.31 28.69 28.05
C LEU A 18 25.14 27.39 28.14
N LEU A 19 25.71 26.95 27.01
CA LEU A 19 27.16 26.68 26.92
C LEU A 19 27.61 26.52 25.46
N GLN A 20 28.48 27.43 25.02
CA GLN A 20 29.40 27.20 23.89
C GLN A 20 30.45 26.16 24.29
N ILE A 21 30.96 25.35 23.35
CA ILE A 21 32.35 24.87 23.32
C ILE A 21 32.68 24.28 21.92
N ALA A 22 33.88 24.64 21.46
CA ALA A 22 34.78 23.98 20.52
C ALA A 22 34.48 23.96 19.00
N LEU A 23 35.10 24.95 18.35
CA LEU A 23 35.87 24.80 17.11
C LEU A 23 36.91 23.68 17.21
N GLY A 24 37.09 22.92 16.12
CA GLY A 24 38.42 22.44 15.75
C GLY A 24 38.50 21.03 15.15
N VAL A 25 39.21 20.97 14.01
CA VAL A 25 40.12 19.90 13.59
C VAL A 25 39.70 19.02 12.38
N LEU A 26 40.21 19.48 11.23
CA LEU A 26 41.02 18.77 10.22
C LEU A 26 40.42 17.61 9.39
N LEU A 27 40.32 17.89 8.08
CA LEU A 27 40.98 17.21 6.96
C LEU A 27 41.22 15.69 7.10
N GLY A 28 40.51 14.89 6.29
CA GLY A 28 40.86 13.50 6.06
C GLY A 28 40.05 12.82 4.95
N ALA A 29 40.73 12.50 3.86
CA ALA A 29 40.46 11.43 2.89
C ALA A 29 39.21 11.52 1.99
N THR A 30 39.40 12.12 0.81
CA THR A 30 38.70 11.73 -0.41
C THR A 30 39.26 10.40 -0.91
N SER A 31 38.62 9.27 -0.56
CA SER A 31 38.89 7.99 -1.22
C SER A 31 37.83 7.76 -2.28
N GLY A 32 38.25 7.79 -3.54
CA GLY A 32 37.38 7.59 -4.69
C GLY A 32 36.99 6.13 -4.87
N CYS A 33 35.69 5.85 -4.85
CA CYS A 33 35.14 4.65 -5.47
C CYS A 33 34.88 4.99 -6.95
N ALA A 34 35.89 4.73 -7.79
CA ALA A 34 35.70 4.61 -9.22
C ALA A 34 35.12 3.22 -9.51
N GLY A 35 33.92 3.16 -10.09
CA GLY A 35 33.40 1.92 -10.68
C GLY A 35 31.98 1.56 -10.28
N CYS A 36 31.00 2.33 -10.77
CA CYS A 36 29.64 1.88 -11.08
C CYS A 36 29.08 2.81 -12.18
N SER A 37 29.79 2.88 -13.30
CA SER A 37 29.21 3.35 -14.56
C SER A 37 28.36 2.21 -15.12
N ASP A 38 27.19 2.56 -15.64
CA ASP A 38 26.27 1.68 -16.39
C ASP A 38 25.22 0.88 -15.60
N CYS A 39 24.28 1.61 -14.98
CA CYS A 39 22.87 1.22 -14.97
C CYS A 39 22.05 2.25 -15.77
N GLY A 40 22.48 2.53 -17.01
CA GLY A 40 21.76 3.34 -18.00
C GLY A 40 20.72 2.50 -18.75
N GLY A 41 19.53 2.34 -18.17
CA GLY A 41 18.38 1.74 -18.84
C GLY A 41 17.45 2.80 -19.40
N ALA A 42 17.67 3.19 -20.65
CA ALA A 42 16.86 4.15 -21.39
C ALA A 42 15.42 3.66 -21.59
N GLY A 43 14.45 4.34 -20.98
CA GLY A 43 13.04 4.22 -21.33
C GLY A 43 12.71 5.16 -22.48
N ALA A 44 12.85 4.66 -23.72
CA ALA A 44 12.39 5.36 -24.91
C ALA A 44 10.86 5.55 -24.87
N GLY A 45 10.43 6.78 -25.12
CA GLY A 45 9.03 7.16 -25.19
C GLY A 45 8.27 6.38 -26.26
N SER A 46 7.11 5.85 -25.88
CA SER A 46 6.10 5.40 -26.81
C SER A 46 5.03 6.48 -26.92
N SER A 47 5.04 7.15 -28.06
CA SER A 47 4.01 8.06 -28.53
C SER A 47 2.65 7.35 -28.55
N ALA A 48 1.67 7.92 -27.87
CA ALA A 48 0.28 7.46 -27.92
C ALA A 48 -0.33 7.86 -29.28
N THR A 49 -0.51 6.87 -30.16
CA THR A 49 -1.33 7.00 -31.37
C THR A 49 -2.80 6.89 -31.01
N SER A 50 -3.55 7.94 -31.34
CA SER A 50 -4.99 8.03 -31.24
C SER A 50 -5.68 6.97 -32.11
N VAL A 51 -6.52 6.14 -31.52
CA VAL A 51 -7.38 5.18 -32.25
C VAL A 51 -8.81 5.71 -32.27
N PRO A 52 -9.48 5.82 -33.43
CA PRO A 52 -10.85 6.31 -33.51
C PRO A 52 -11.88 5.26 -33.07
N SER A 53 -12.87 5.74 -32.32
CA SER A 53 -14.12 5.07 -31.95
C SER A 53 -14.81 4.42 -33.16
N SER A 54 -15.16 3.14 -33.02
CA SER A 54 -16.11 2.45 -33.89
C SER A 54 -17.19 1.76 -33.04
N ALA A 55 -18.42 1.97 -33.47
CA ALA A 55 -19.69 1.64 -32.84
C ALA A 55 -20.01 0.12 -32.79
N PRO A 56 -21.04 -0.32 -32.04
CA PRO A 56 -21.28 -1.72 -31.73
C PRO A 56 -22.05 -2.44 -32.84
N ARG A 57 -21.69 -3.71 -33.09
CA ARG A 57 -22.51 -4.66 -33.87
C ARG A 57 -22.57 -6.00 -33.16
N GLY A 58 -23.77 -6.57 -33.15
CA GLY A 58 -23.96 -8.02 -33.23
C GLY A 58 -24.25 -8.73 -31.92
N SER A 59 -25.52 -8.71 -31.53
CA SER A 59 -26.13 -9.75 -30.70
C SER A 59 -25.99 -11.11 -31.40
N SER A 60 -25.39 -12.09 -30.73
CA SER A 60 -25.49 -13.50 -31.10
C SER A 60 -25.68 -14.33 -29.85
N THR A 61 -26.95 -14.63 -29.60
CA THR A 61 -27.45 -15.65 -28.69
C THR A 61 -26.98 -17.01 -29.19
N GLN A 62 -25.95 -17.57 -28.55
CA GLN A 62 -25.65 -19.00 -28.67
C GLN A 62 -26.16 -19.71 -27.42
N ALA A 63 -27.01 -20.71 -27.64
CA ALA A 63 -27.50 -21.63 -26.63
C ALA A 63 -26.36 -22.54 -26.12
N PRO A 64 -26.37 -22.96 -24.85
CA PRO A 64 -25.37 -23.88 -24.32
C PRO A 64 -25.66 -25.32 -24.82
N PRO A 65 -24.67 -26.04 -25.38
CA PRO A 65 -24.78 -27.47 -25.61
C PRO A 65 -24.51 -28.27 -24.33
N GLY A 66 -25.41 -29.21 -24.04
CA GLY A 66 -25.08 -30.55 -23.59
C GLY A 66 -24.44 -30.72 -22.22
N THR A 67 -25.26 -30.96 -21.21
CA THR A 67 -24.90 -31.62 -19.96
C THR A 67 -24.30 -33.01 -20.25
N GLN A 68 -22.97 -33.15 -20.18
CA GLN A 68 -22.32 -34.46 -20.16
C GLN A 68 -22.21 -34.93 -18.71
N ALA A 69 -22.69 -36.15 -18.46
CA ALA A 69 -22.61 -36.83 -17.18
C ALA A 69 -21.14 -37.16 -16.83
N PRO A 70 -20.74 -37.08 -15.55
CA PRO A 70 -19.40 -37.43 -15.13
C PRO A 70 -19.16 -38.94 -15.27
N THR A 71 -18.22 -39.32 -16.13
CA THR A 71 -17.66 -40.67 -16.17
C THR A 71 -16.77 -40.87 -14.94
N ALA A 72 -17.02 -41.95 -14.20
CA ALA A 72 -16.26 -42.35 -13.03
C ALA A 72 -14.79 -42.58 -13.39
N ALA A 73 -13.91 -41.70 -12.88
CA ALA A 73 -12.47 -41.81 -13.03
C ALA A 73 -11.94 -43.02 -12.23
N ALA A 74 -11.04 -43.78 -12.87
CA ALA A 74 -10.36 -44.92 -12.30
C ALA A 74 -9.47 -44.52 -11.09
N PRO A 75 -9.23 -45.43 -10.14
CA PRO A 75 -8.39 -45.17 -8.98
C PRO A 75 -6.94 -44.89 -9.37
N SER A 76 -6.44 -43.71 -8.97
CA SER A 76 -5.06 -43.27 -9.17
C SER A 76 -4.04 -44.25 -8.55
N PRO A 77 -2.86 -44.44 -9.18
CA PRO A 77 -1.79 -45.25 -8.61
C PRO A 77 -1.32 -44.66 -7.28
N SER A 78 -1.18 -45.52 -6.26
CA SER A 78 -0.71 -45.16 -4.93
C SER A 78 0.70 -44.55 -5.00
N VAL A 79 0.75 -43.22 -4.89
CA VAL A 79 2.00 -42.49 -4.68
C VAL A 79 2.49 -42.80 -3.27
N ARG A 80 3.66 -43.42 -3.16
CA ARG A 80 4.31 -43.62 -1.86
C ARG A 80 4.66 -42.26 -1.27
N PRO A 81 4.34 -41.99 0.01
CA PRO A 81 4.78 -40.77 0.66
C PRO A 81 6.31 -40.76 0.70
N LYS A 82 6.91 -39.69 0.15
CA LYS A 82 8.35 -39.43 0.29
C LYS A 82 8.67 -39.29 1.78
N SER A 83 9.88 -39.69 2.16
CA SER A 83 10.33 -39.49 3.52
C SER A 83 10.49 -37.99 3.79
N LEU A 84 10.17 -37.55 5.02
CA LEU A 84 10.34 -36.15 5.44
C LEU A 84 11.78 -35.64 5.21
N ALA A 85 12.76 -36.55 5.22
CA ALA A 85 14.16 -36.21 4.98
C ALA A 85 14.47 -35.88 3.51
N GLU A 86 13.74 -36.45 2.55
CA GLU A 86 13.90 -36.13 1.12
C GLU A 86 13.22 -34.83 0.73
N GLU A 87 12.11 -34.45 1.38
CA GLU A 87 11.46 -33.14 1.11
C GLU A 87 12.30 -31.94 1.59
N LEU A 88 13.15 -32.12 2.61
CA LEU A 88 14.02 -31.04 3.09
C LEU A 88 15.26 -30.80 2.23
N ALA A 89 15.74 -31.78 1.46
CA ALA A 89 16.95 -31.65 0.65
C ALA A 89 16.74 -30.91 -0.67
N ASP A 90 15.52 -30.94 -1.23
CA ASP A 90 15.17 -30.21 -2.46
C ASP A 90 14.92 -28.71 -2.21
N LEU A 91 14.75 -28.27 -0.95
CA LEU A 91 14.48 -26.86 -0.61
C LEU A 91 15.74 -25.99 -0.47
N ASP A 92 16.93 -26.57 -0.31
CA ASP A 92 18.18 -25.80 -0.12
C ASP A 92 18.84 -25.34 -1.43
N LEU A 93 18.53 -25.94 -2.58
CA LEU A 93 19.15 -25.53 -3.85
C LEU A 93 18.51 -24.30 -4.50
N GLU A 94 17.18 -24.11 -4.37
CA GLU A 94 16.48 -22.96 -4.97
C GLU A 94 16.76 -21.63 -4.23
N ALA A 95 17.30 -21.68 -3.01
CA ALA A 95 17.72 -20.48 -2.27
C ALA A 95 19.00 -19.83 -2.84
N SER A 96 19.74 -20.54 -3.70
CA SER A 96 21.02 -20.08 -4.25
C SER A 96 20.87 -19.25 -5.53
N GLU A 97 19.86 -19.55 -6.35
CA GLU A 97 19.67 -18.91 -7.66
C GLU A 97 18.81 -17.63 -7.61
N LEU A 98 18.10 -17.38 -6.50
CA LEU A 98 17.44 -16.09 -6.27
C LEU A 98 18.42 -14.93 -6.01
N ARG A 99 19.70 -15.19 -5.77
CA ARG A 99 20.71 -14.15 -5.50
C ARG A 99 21.31 -13.50 -6.75
N ALA A 100 20.98 -13.99 -7.95
CA ALA A 100 21.60 -13.53 -9.20
C ALA A 100 20.76 -12.54 -10.02
N GLY A 101 19.55 -12.18 -9.58
CA GLY A 101 18.67 -11.36 -10.41
C GLY A 101 17.57 -10.63 -9.65
N GLY A 102 17.92 -9.54 -8.98
CA GLY A 102 16.93 -8.58 -8.51
C GLY A 102 17.41 -7.77 -7.31
N CYS A 103 17.34 -6.45 -7.42
CA CYS A 103 17.37 -5.59 -6.25
C CYS A 103 16.16 -5.97 -5.36
N GLU A 104 16.41 -6.82 -4.37
CA GLU A 104 15.46 -7.11 -3.30
C GLU A 104 15.12 -5.78 -2.60
N PRO A 105 13.84 -5.52 -2.27
CA PRO A 105 13.41 -4.24 -1.76
C PRO A 105 14.21 -3.88 -0.51
N CYS A 106 14.84 -2.70 -0.51
CA CYS A 106 15.61 -2.15 0.61
C CYS A 106 14.68 -1.87 1.81
N VAL A 107 14.21 -2.93 2.45
CA VAL A 107 13.71 -2.90 3.81
C VAL A 107 14.92 -3.32 4.62
N ASP A 108 15.59 -2.30 5.14
CA ASP A 108 16.87 -2.42 5.82
C ASP A 108 18.03 -2.68 4.85
N CYS A 109 19.13 -1.93 5.02
CA CYS A 109 20.43 -2.25 4.45
C CYS A 109 21.23 -3.03 5.50
N PRO A 110 20.84 -4.24 5.96
CA PRO A 110 21.55 -4.88 7.06
C PRO A 110 22.92 -5.42 6.65
N GLU A 111 23.20 -5.57 5.35
CA GLU A 111 24.50 -6.05 4.85
C GLU A 111 25.32 -4.99 4.10
N LEU A 112 24.74 -3.82 3.82
CA LEU A 112 25.41 -2.74 3.11
C LEU A 112 25.77 -1.66 4.13
N ASP A 113 27.06 -1.35 4.19
CA ASP A 113 27.66 -0.29 5.01
C ASP A 113 26.69 0.91 5.14
N PRO A 114 26.37 1.39 6.36
CA PRO A 114 25.45 2.51 6.58
C PRO A 114 25.84 3.80 5.85
N THR A 115 27.06 3.88 5.29
CA THR A 115 27.51 4.94 4.38
C THR A 115 26.93 4.85 2.96
N LEU A 116 26.27 3.75 2.57
CA LEU A 116 25.75 3.51 1.23
C LEU A 116 24.32 4.04 1.00
N CYS A 117 23.59 4.39 2.06
CA CYS A 117 22.33 5.15 1.95
C CYS A 117 22.63 6.61 1.63
N THR A 118 23.02 6.88 0.39
CA THR A 118 23.17 8.24 -0.13
C THR A 118 21.80 8.79 -0.56
N GLU A 119 21.69 10.12 -0.66
CA GLU A 119 20.48 10.76 -1.18
C GLU A 119 20.13 10.26 -2.60
N ALA A 120 21.14 10.05 -3.45
CA ALA A 120 20.94 9.51 -4.79
C ALA A 120 20.35 8.09 -4.78
N HIS A 121 20.79 7.25 -3.83
CA HIS A 121 20.23 5.91 -3.65
C HIS A 121 18.75 5.97 -3.23
N CYS A 122 18.43 6.79 -2.22
CA CYS A 122 17.05 6.91 -1.76
C CYS A 122 16.13 7.52 -2.82
N ALA A 123 16.56 8.57 -3.52
CA ALA A 123 15.78 9.23 -4.56
C ALA A 123 15.45 8.34 -5.77
N SER A 124 16.33 7.40 -6.12
CA SER A 124 16.11 6.46 -7.24
C SER A 124 15.42 5.15 -6.82
N GLY A 125 15.37 4.87 -5.52
CA GLY A 125 14.83 3.64 -4.96
C GLY A 125 13.31 3.50 -5.07
N LYS A 126 12.85 2.23 -4.97
CA LYS A 126 11.42 1.90 -4.92
C LYS A 126 10.71 2.57 -3.74
N SER A 127 11.38 2.68 -2.59
CA SER A 127 10.86 3.33 -1.38
C SER A 127 10.48 4.79 -1.58
N CYS A 128 11.24 5.54 -2.40
CA CYS A 128 10.89 6.89 -2.78
C CYS A 128 9.63 6.94 -3.65
N ARG A 129 9.58 6.15 -4.73
CA ARG A 129 8.43 6.13 -5.66
C ARG A 129 7.14 5.62 -5.01
N GLU A 130 7.22 4.62 -4.15
CA GLU A 130 6.04 4.00 -3.53
C GLU A 130 5.59 4.72 -2.26
N TYR A 131 6.53 5.15 -1.41
CA TYR A 131 6.23 5.63 -0.06
C TYR A 131 6.71 7.06 0.21
N GLY A 132 7.39 7.72 -0.73
CA GLY A 132 7.91 9.09 -0.57
C GLY A 132 9.14 9.17 0.32
N LEU A 133 9.81 8.04 0.59
CA LEU A 133 11.01 7.96 1.41
C LEU A 133 12.25 8.23 0.56
N CYS A 134 12.46 9.48 0.17
CA CYS A 134 13.48 9.87 -0.82
C CYS A 134 14.76 10.47 -0.21
N GLY A 135 14.76 10.83 1.08
CA GLY A 135 15.94 11.37 1.76
C GLY A 135 16.75 10.31 2.48
N ALA A 136 18.04 10.54 2.69
CA ALA A 136 18.89 9.69 3.51
C ALA A 136 18.90 10.18 4.96
N GLY A 137 18.65 9.30 5.93
CA GLY A 137 18.66 9.64 7.36
C GLY A 137 18.81 8.41 8.25
N SER A 138 19.72 8.48 9.22
CA SER A 138 19.99 7.39 10.19
C SER A 138 20.28 6.03 9.53
N GLY A 139 21.04 6.03 8.43
CA GLY A 139 21.38 4.80 7.70
C GLY A 139 20.21 4.15 6.95
N ARG A 140 19.12 4.89 6.70
CA ARG A 140 17.96 4.41 5.92
C ARG A 140 17.35 5.53 5.08
N CYS A 141 16.41 5.17 4.21
CA CYS A 141 15.61 6.14 3.49
C CYS A 141 14.43 6.64 4.32
N VAL A 142 14.23 7.95 4.34
CA VAL A 142 13.24 8.67 5.15
C VAL A 142 12.45 9.64 4.29
N ALA A 143 11.24 10.01 4.74
CA ALA A 143 10.55 11.15 4.20
C ALA A 143 11.29 12.42 4.65
N ASP A 144 11.78 13.21 3.72
CA ASP A 144 12.54 14.44 3.95
C ASP A 144 11.72 15.70 3.64
N SER A 145 10.74 15.61 2.73
CA SER A 145 9.85 16.70 2.33
C SER A 145 8.41 16.26 2.04
N ASP A 146 7.47 17.20 2.15
CA ASP A 146 6.08 17.01 1.70
C ASP A 146 5.98 16.74 0.19
N ALA A 147 6.90 17.30 -0.60
CA ALA A 147 6.91 17.13 -2.06
C ALA A 147 7.17 15.67 -2.44
N HIS A 148 8.11 15.01 -1.76
CA HIS A 148 8.40 13.59 -1.97
C HIS A 148 7.23 12.70 -1.52
N CYS A 149 6.59 13.00 -0.39
CA CYS A 149 5.37 12.31 0.01
C CYS A 149 4.26 12.47 -1.03
N ALA A 150 4.01 13.69 -1.51
CA ALA A 150 2.97 14.00 -2.48
C ALA A 150 3.20 13.35 -3.86
N ALA A 151 4.45 13.20 -4.29
CA ALA A 151 4.81 12.56 -5.55
C ALA A 151 4.73 11.01 -5.50
N SER A 152 4.60 10.42 -4.31
CA SER A 152 4.59 8.97 -4.14
C SER A 152 3.28 8.30 -4.59
N ALA A 153 3.36 7.04 -5.01
CA ALA A 153 2.17 6.22 -5.29
C ALA A 153 1.29 6.03 -4.03
N GLY A 154 1.91 5.97 -2.84
CA GLY A 154 1.22 5.91 -1.55
C GLY A 154 0.35 7.14 -1.29
N CYS A 155 0.75 8.33 -1.74
CA CYS A 155 -0.11 9.52 -1.69
C CYS A 155 -1.38 9.33 -2.53
N ALA A 156 -1.25 8.95 -3.81
CA ALA A 156 -2.40 8.80 -4.70
C ALA A 156 -3.36 7.66 -4.26
N THR A 157 -2.82 6.58 -3.71
CA THR A 157 -3.58 5.37 -3.37
C THR A 157 -4.10 5.35 -1.94
N LEU A 158 -3.25 5.69 -0.97
CA LEU A 158 -3.50 5.59 0.47
C LEU A 158 -3.64 6.95 1.16
N GLY A 159 -3.38 8.06 0.46
CA GLY A 159 -3.45 9.41 1.02
C GLY A 159 -2.22 9.82 1.84
N TYR A 160 -1.10 9.10 1.79
CA TYR A 160 0.12 9.45 2.55
C TYR A 160 0.92 10.59 1.91
N CYS A 161 0.34 11.78 1.87
CA CYS A 161 0.88 12.92 1.11
C CYS A 161 1.64 13.95 1.97
N LYS A 162 1.74 13.77 3.29
CA LYS A 162 2.36 14.74 4.20
C LYS A 162 3.47 14.11 5.03
N LYS A 163 4.62 14.77 5.14
CA LYS A 163 5.72 14.31 5.99
C LYS A 163 5.33 14.46 7.46
N ARG A 164 5.60 13.42 8.25
CA ARG A 164 5.46 13.42 9.71
C ARG A 164 6.60 12.63 10.34
N GLY A 165 7.62 13.34 10.82
CA GLY A 165 8.88 12.72 11.23
C GLY A 165 9.60 12.17 10.00
N ASP A 166 10.01 10.91 10.06
CA ASP A 166 10.74 10.23 8.99
C ASP A 166 9.85 9.45 8.00
N VAL A 167 8.53 9.60 8.11
CA VAL A 167 7.54 8.88 7.30
C VAL A 167 6.53 9.81 6.67
N CYS A 168 5.88 9.34 5.62
CA CYS A 168 4.71 9.99 5.04
C CYS A 168 3.43 9.53 5.76
N ALA A 169 2.52 10.46 6.00
CA ALA A 169 1.28 10.27 6.74
C ALA A 169 0.10 10.92 6.01
N ALA A 170 -1.09 10.44 6.34
CA ALA A 170 -2.34 10.97 5.82
C ALA A 170 -2.81 12.25 6.52
N SER A 171 -3.43 13.14 5.74
CA SER A 171 -4.20 14.30 6.18
C SER A 171 -5.65 14.17 5.73
N GLY A 172 -6.55 14.98 6.29
CA GLY A 172 -7.97 14.93 5.92
C GLY A 172 -8.22 15.25 4.43
N GLU A 173 -7.41 16.14 3.85
CA GLU A 173 -7.49 16.47 2.42
C GLU A 173 -6.97 15.31 1.56
N SER A 174 -5.82 14.74 1.90
CA SER A 174 -5.24 13.66 1.12
C SER A 174 -6.06 12.38 1.17
N CYS A 175 -6.68 12.04 2.31
CA CYS A 175 -7.61 10.91 2.38
C CYS A 175 -8.78 11.07 1.41
N ARG A 176 -9.43 12.24 1.40
CA ARG A 176 -10.56 12.50 0.49
C ARG A 176 -10.17 12.46 -0.99
N GLY A 177 -8.94 12.86 -1.32
CA GLY A 177 -8.42 12.79 -2.69
C GLY A 177 -7.98 11.38 -3.13
N SER A 178 -7.68 10.50 -2.17
CA SER A 178 -7.09 9.18 -2.43
C SER A 178 -8.02 8.21 -3.18
N ARG A 179 -7.42 7.25 -3.88
CA ARG A 179 -8.17 6.13 -4.45
C ARG A 179 -8.88 5.30 -3.37
N GLY A 180 -8.24 5.08 -2.22
CA GLY A 180 -8.83 4.35 -1.09
C GLY A 180 -10.14 4.96 -0.59
N CYS A 181 -10.28 6.29 -0.57
CA CYS A 181 -11.56 6.92 -0.27
C CYS A 181 -12.63 6.60 -1.33
N LYS A 182 -12.30 6.75 -2.62
CA LYS A 182 -13.24 6.53 -3.73
C LYS A 182 -13.72 5.07 -3.80
N THR A 183 -12.82 4.11 -3.63
CA THR A 183 -13.14 2.70 -3.81
C THR A 183 -13.64 2.05 -2.51
N GLN A 184 -12.96 2.30 -1.39
CA GLN A 184 -13.17 1.60 -0.11
C GLN A 184 -13.80 2.45 0.99
N GLY A 185 -14.09 3.73 0.74
CA GLY A 185 -14.67 4.63 1.76
C GLY A 185 -13.69 5.02 2.86
N ARG A 186 -12.38 4.88 2.66
CA ARG A 186 -11.36 5.31 3.64
C ARG A 186 -11.07 6.81 3.53
N CYS A 187 -12.06 7.63 3.86
CA CYS A 187 -12.05 9.06 3.56
C CYS A 187 -11.57 9.96 4.71
N THR A 188 -11.43 9.42 5.93
CA THR A 188 -11.11 10.21 7.12
C THR A 188 -9.72 9.90 7.66
N ALA A 189 -8.91 10.93 7.92
CA ALA A 189 -7.57 10.77 8.48
C ALA A 189 -7.63 10.59 10.01
N ARG A 190 -7.10 9.47 10.50
CA ARG A 190 -6.98 9.17 11.93
C ARG A 190 -5.64 8.52 12.21
N GLY A 191 -4.87 9.07 13.16
CA GLY A 191 -3.56 8.49 13.51
C GLY A 191 -2.52 8.53 12.39
N GLY A 192 -2.69 9.39 11.37
CA GLY A 192 -1.81 9.43 10.20
C GLY A 192 -2.15 8.41 9.12
N ILE A 193 -3.28 7.69 9.22
CA ILE A 193 -3.77 6.79 8.18
C ILE A 193 -5.21 7.12 7.78
N CYS A 194 -5.60 6.72 6.57
CA CYS A 194 -6.96 6.88 6.08
C CYS A 194 -7.85 5.70 6.49
N GLN A 195 -9.01 6.01 7.09
CA GLN A 195 -9.96 5.05 7.60
C GLN A 195 -11.40 5.48 7.30
N ALA A 196 -12.31 4.51 7.29
CA ALA A 196 -13.74 4.78 7.32
C ALA A 196 -14.17 5.00 8.77
N THR A 197 -14.64 6.20 9.09
CA THR A 197 -15.05 6.55 10.46
C THR A 197 -16.54 6.83 10.58
N THR A 198 -17.20 7.06 9.45
CA THR A 198 -18.64 7.33 9.37
C THR A 198 -19.27 6.52 8.25
N GLU A 199 -20.57 6.27 8.35
CA GLU A 199 -21.34 5.65 7.26
C GLU A 199 -21.33 6.49 5.99
N GLN A 200 -21.21 7.82 6.12
CA GLN A 200 -21.08 8.71 4.97
C GLN A 200 -19.78 8.47 4.18
N ASP A 201 -18.69 8.10 4.87
CA ASP A 201 -17.44 7.71 4.20
C ASP A 201 -17.68 6.46 3.33
N CYS A 202 -18.38 5.46 3.88
CA CYS A 202 -18.69 4.20 3.19
C CYS A 202 -19.72 4.36 2.07
N ALA A 203 -20.80 5.12 2.28
CA ALA A 203 -21.88 5.31 1.33
C ALA A 203 -21.41 5.94 0.00
N ARG A 204 -20.32 6.72 0.03
CA ARG A 204 -19.73 7.34 -1.16
C ARG A 204 -18.83 6.38 -1.96
N SER A 205 -18.46 5.25 -1.37
CA SER A 205 -17.51 4.30 -1.95
C SER A 205 -18.14 3.45 -3.06
N GLU A 206 -17.30 3.02 -4.01
CA GLU A 206 -17.73 2.04 -5.01
C GLU A 206 -18.00 0.66 -4.39
N ASP A 207 -17.30 0.28 -3.32
CA ASP A 207 -17.51 -0.99 -2.62
C ASP A 207 -18.89 -1.04 -1.95
N CYS A 208 -19.41 0.06 -1.40
CA CYS A 208 -20.80 0.12 -0.91
C CYS A 208 -21.79 -0.19 -2.04
N LYS A 209 -21.67 0.47 -3.20
CA LYS A 209 -22.58 0.26 -4.34
C LYS A 209 -22.48 -1.14 -4.93
N ARG A 210 -21.27 -1.68 -5.02
CA ARG A 210 -21.00 -2.95 -5.71
C ARG A 210 -21.20 -4.15 -4.81
N LEU A 211 -20.71 -4.08 -3.57
CA LEU A 211 -20.58 -5.20 -2.64
C LEU A 211 -21.51 -5.08 -1.42
N GLY A 212 -22.13 -3.92 -1.17
CA GLY A 212 -22.92 -3.68 0.04
C GLY A 212 -22.09 -3.23 1.24
N ASN A 213 -20.82 -2.88 1.06
CA ASN A 213 -19.94 -2.42 2.13
C ASN A 213 -20.26 -0.97 2.58
N CYS A 214 -21.42 -0.77 3.21
CA CYS A 214 -21.97 0.57 3.45
C CYS A 214 -21.87 1.06 4.91
N ALA A 215 -21.43 0.21 5.85
CA ALA A 215 -21.30 0.59 7.26
C ALA A 215 -19.83 0.67 7.71
N ALA A 216 -19.49 1.70 8.48
CA ALA A 216 -18.15 1.90 9.02
C ALA A 216 -17.94 1.10 10.32
N ARG A 217 -16.99 0.16 10.32
CA ARG A 217 -16.60 -0.65 11.48
C ARG A 217 -15.09 -0.87 11.48
N ALA A 218 -14.45 -0.67 12.64
CA ALA A 218 -13.00 -0.85 12.81
C ALA A 218 -12.10 -0.14 11.78
N GLY A 219 -12.55 0.99 11.21
CA GLY A 219 -11.79 1.74 10.21
C GLY A 219 -11.99 1.27 8.77
N GLU A 220 -12.89 0.31 8.55
CA GLU A 220 -13.22 -0.29 7.25
C GLU A 220 -14.72 -0.19 6.96
N CYS A 221 -15.08 -0.40 5.70
CA CYS A 221 -16.45 -0.45 5.25
C CYS A 221 -16.88 -1.91 5.06
N ILE A 222 -17.94 -2.32 5.75
CA ILE A 222 -18.49 -3.69 5.73
C ILE A 222 -20.02 -3.65 5.57
N PRO A 223 -20.66 -4.73 5.11
CA PRO A 223 -22.12 -4.82 5.17
C PRO A 223 -22.53 -5.12 6.61
N ALA A 224 -23.32 -4.25 7.22
CA ALA A 224 -23.86 -4.44 8.57
C ALA A 224 -25.35 -4.84 8.61
N GLU A 225 -26.04 -4.77 7.48
CA GLU A 225 -27.48 -4.98 7.36
C GLU A 225 -27.77 -5.74 6.06
N THR A 226 -28.88 -6.50 6.04
CA THR A 226 -29.28 -7.26 4.85
C THR A 226 -29.64 -6.33 3.69
N GLU A 227 -30.19 -5.16 4.00
CA GLU A 227 -30.55 -4.11 3.04
C GLU A 227 -29.34 -3.64 2.24
N HIS A 228 -28.16 -3.53 2.87
CA HIS A 228 -26.92 -3.23 2.15
C HIS A 228 -26.60 -4.26 1.07
N CYS A 229 -26.81 -5.55 1.37
CA CYS A 229 -26.62 -6.62 0.40
C CYS A 229 -27.68 -6.55 -0.71
N LYS A 230 -28.96 -6.37 -0.37
CA LYS A 230 -30.07 -6.26 -1.33
C LYS A 230 -29.87 -5.10 -2.32
N ASP A 231 -29.36 -3.97 -1.86
CA ASP A 231 -29.16 -2.77 -2.67
C ASP A 231 -27.89 -2.82 -3.53
N SER A 232 -27.03 -3.83 -3.33
CA SER A 232 -25.76 -3.97 -4.05
C SER A 232 -25.93 -4.49 -5.49
N VAL A 233 -24.93 -4.21 -6.33
CA VAL A 233 -24.80 -4.87 -7.65
C VAL A 233 -24.63 -6.38 -7.49
N LEU A 234 -23.96 -6.82 -6.41
CA LEU A 234 -23.71 -8.23 -6.11
C LEU A 234 -25.03 -9.01 -5.98
N CYS A 235 -26.01 -8.51 -5.23
CA CYS A 235 -27.34 -9.13 -5.15
C CYS A 235 -28.05 -9.16 -6.52
N ARG A 236 -28.05 -8.04 -7.26
CA ARG A 236 -28.75 -7.96 -8.55
C ARG A 236 -28.19 -8.92 -9.61
N ARG A 237 -26.88 -9.14 -9.62
CA ARG A 237 -26.20 -9.95 -10.65
C ARG A 237 -25.94 -11.40 -10.22
N HIS A 238 -25.68 -11.61 -8.94
CA HIS A 238 -25.20 -12.89 -8.40
C HIS A 238 -26.10 -13.46 -7.31
N ARG A 239 -27.28 -12.85 -7.05
CA ARG A 239 -28.26 -13.30 -6.07
C ARG A 239 -27.76 -13.33 -4.62
N MET A 240 -26.59 -12.75 -4.34
CA MET A 240 -26.03 -12.62 -2.99
C MET A 240 -26.71 -11.49 -2.20
N CYS A 241 -27.93 -11.75 -1.71
CA CYS A 241 -28.83 -10.73 -1.16
C CYS A 241 -28.99 -10.80 0.37
N ARG A 242 -28.35 -11.75 1.04
CA ARG A 242 -28.45 -11.95 2.50
C ARG A 242 -27.14 -11.62 3.20
N LEU A 243 -27.21 -11.05 4.40
CA LEU A 243 -26.04 -10.85 5.25
C LEU A 243 -25.72 -12.11 6.07
N ASP A 244 -24.47 -12.55 6.03
CA ASP A 244 -23.96 -13.70 6.78
C ASP A 244 -22.48 -13.45 7.15
N GLU A 245 -22.15 -13.47 8.45
CA GLU A 245 -20.78 -13.23 8.96
C GLU A 245 -20.08 -11.99 8.36
N GLY A 246 -20.81 -10.88 8.20
CA GLY A 246 -20.24 -9.65 7.62
C GLY A 246 -19.97 -9.72 6.12
N ARG A 247 -20.58 -10.66 5.41
CA ARG A 247 -20.48 -10.84 3.96
C ARG A 247 -21.87 -11.00 3.35
N CYS A 248 -21.99 -10.63 2.07
CA CYS A 248 -23.21 -10.89 1.32
C CYS A 248 -23.15 -12.28 0.68
N VAL A 249 -24.20 -13.07 0.90
CA VAL A 249 -24.34 -14.47 0.43
C VAL A 249 -25.71 -14.67 -0.24
N GLU A 250 -25.84 -15.77 -0.99
CA GLU A 250 -27.09 -16.17 -1.65
C GLU A 250 -28.29 -16.32 -0.69
#